data_AF-A0A261QS71-F1
#
_entry.id   AF-A0A261QS71-F1
#
_cell.length_a   1.000
_cell.length_b   1.000
_cell.length_c   1.000
_cell.angle_alpha   90.00
_cell.angle_beta   90.00
_cell.angle_gamma   90.00
#
_symmetry.space_group_name_H-M   'P 1'
#
loop_
_entity.id
_entity.type
_entity.pdbx_description
1 polymer ?
#
loop_
_entity_poly.entity_id
_entity_poly.type
_entity_poly.pdbx_seq_one_letter_code
_entity_poly.pdbx_strand_id
1 'polypeptide(L)'
;MAEYSRDCLKTLRNETGIQYEGRQGGTLQLFRSEKQFTNAQRDIAVLRAEGVPYALLEANQLANAEPALAGVAHKLSGGLRLPNDETGDCHLFTRLLAAMAAKKGVEFRYNCSIDALVRKGDRIDGVSCGSDITTSSRNVSHHALLSQRHSSGCVNCQ
;
A
#
# COMPACT_ATOMS: atom_id res chain seq x y z
N MET A 1 12.32 -0.71 5.39
CA MET A 1 10.88 -0.86 5.76
C MET A 1 10.08 -1.66 4.73
N ALA A 2 10.22 -1.37 3.43
CA ALA A 2 9.48 -2.07 2.37
C ALA A 2 9.81 -3.57 2.27
N GLU A 3 11.07 -3.98 2.47
CA GLU A 3 11.45 -5.40 2.44
C GLU A 3 10.84 -6.21 3.57
N TYR A 4 10.90 -5.69 4.81
CA TYR A 4 10.25 -6.32 5.96
C TYR A 4 8.74 -6.52 5.74
N SER A 5 8.05 -5.49 5.23
CA SER A 5 6.63 -5.58 4.87
C SER A 5 6.36 -6.70 3.84
N ARG A 6 7.23 -6.81 2.83
CA ARG A 6 7.15 -7.84 1.80
C ARG A 6 7.32 -9.25 2.37
N ASP A 7 8.27 -9.44 3.27
CA ASP A 7 8.52 -10.74 3.90
C ASP A 7 7.40 -11.14 4.87
N CYS A 8 6.83 -10.16 5.59
CA CYS A 8 5.60 -10.37 6.36
C CYS A 8 4.43 -10.77 5.46
N LEU A 9 4.26 -10.13 4.29
CA LEU A 9 3.20 -10.48 3.33
C LEU A 9 3.38 -11.89 2.77
N LYS A 10 4.62 -12.28 2.43
CA LYS A 10 4.96 -13.65 2.00
C LYS A 10 4.62 -14.67 3.08
N THR A 11 5.04 -14.42 4.31
CA THR A 11 4.75 -15.28 5.46
C THR A 11 3.24 -15.42 5.68
N LEU A 12 2.51 -14.30 5.73
CA LEU A 12 1.07 -14.28 5.88
C LEU A 12 0.37 -15.09 4.79
N ARG A 13 0.81 -14.95 3.53
CA ARG A 13 0.25 -15.70 2.41
C ARG A 13 0.52 -17.20 2.53
N ASN A 14 1.73 -17.59 2.91
CA ASN A 14 2.09 -18.98 3.10
C ASN A 14 1.28 -19.63 4.25
N GLU A 15 1.05 -18.89 5.34
CA GLU A 15 0.30 -19.39 6.50
C GLU A 15 -1.21 -19.45 6.27
N THR A 16 -1.78 -18.47 5.54
CA THR A 16 -3.24 -18.31 5.41
C THR A 16 -3.80 -18.80 4.08
N GLY A 17 -2.95 -18.95 3.06
CA GLY A 17 -3.38 -19.23 1.69
C GLY A 17 -4.22 -18.11 1.07
N ILE A 18 -4.19 -16.88 1.59
CA ILE A 18 -5.02 -15.77 1.14
C ILE A 18 -4.86 -15.51 -0.37
N GLN A 19 -5.98 -15.55 -1.09
CA GLN A 19 -6.05 -15.32 -2.54
C GLN A 19 -6.61 -13.93 -2.80
N TYR A 20 -5.75 -12.99 -3.19
CA TYR A 20 -6.11 -11.58 -3.44
C TYR A 20 -5.69 -11.13 -4.86
N GLU A 21 -5.69 -12.06 -5.81
CA GLU A 21 -5.18 -11.85 -7.17
C GLU A 21 -3.71 -11.39 -7.21
N GLY A 22 -2.92 -11.90 -6.26
CA GLY A 22 -1.50 -11.58 -6.12
C GLY A 22 -0.68 -12.06 -7.32
N ARG A 23 -0.07 -11.14 -8.07
CA ARG A 23 0.89 -11.44 -9.14
C ARG A 23 2.31 -11.15 -8.66
N GLN A 24 3.19 -12.14 -8.79
CA GLN A 24 4.57 -12.11 -8.28
C GLN A 24 5.61 -11.99 -9.40
N GLY A 25 5.21 -11.59 -10.60
CA GLY A 25 6.08 -11.52 -11.79
C GLY A 25 7.05 -10.33 -11.81
N GLY A 26 7.10 -9.54 -10.75
CA GLY A 26 7.77 -8.25 -10.74
C GLY A 26 6.90 -7.14 -11.34
N THR A 27 7.42 -5.92 -11.26
CA THR A 27 6.85 -4.74 -11.94
C THR A 27 7.84 -4.18 -12.95
N LEU A 28 7.31 -3.58 -14.01
CA LEU A 28 8.08 -2.86 -15.02
C LEU A 28 7.46 -1.48 -15.22
N GLN A 29 8.16 -0.44 -14.76
CA GLN A 29 7.78 0.95 -14.99
C GLN A 29 8.35 1.41 -16.32
N LEU A 30 7.51 1.93 -17.22
CA LEU A 30 7.90 2.38 -18.55
C LEU A 30 8.10 3.90 -18.60
N PHE A 31 9.17 4.34 -19.25
CA PHE A 31 9.47 5.74 -19.47
C PHE A 31 9.24 6.12 -20.93
N ARG A 32 8.54 7.25 -21.16
CA ARG A 32 8.22 7.76 -22.50
C ARG A 32 9.13 8.91 -22.94
N SER A 33 9.90 9.46 -22.01
CA SER A 33 10.86 10.53 -22.30
C SER A 33 12.17 10.30 -21.57
N GLU A 34 13.26 10.81 -22.16
CA GLU A 34 14.58 10.79 -21.53
C GLU A 34 14.58 11.52 -20.18
N LYS A 35 13.78 12.59 -20.04
CA LYS A 35 13.64 13.28 -18.75
C LYS A 35 13.08 12.37 -17.67
N GLN A 36 12.11 11.50 -17.98
CA GLN A 36 11.59 10.52 -17.02
C GLN A 36 12.64 9.47 -16.67
N PHE A 37 13.37 9.00 -17.69
CA PHE A 37 14.46 8.04 -17.51
C PHE A 37 15.57 8.58 -16.60
N THR A 38 16.04 9.81 -16.85
CA THR A 38 17.06 10.47 -16.02
C THR A 38 16.55 10.77 -14.61
N ASN A 39 15.28 11.17 -14.47
CA ASN A 39 14.69 11.41 -13.15
C ASN A 39 14.61 10.14 -12.29
N ALA A 40 14.48 8.97 -12.91
CA ALA A 40 14.48 7.69 -12.20
C ALA A 40 15.82 7.39 -11.51
N GLN A 41 16.91 8.11 -11.82
CA GLN A 41 18.19 7.97 -11.12
C GLN A 41 18.07 8.27 -9.62
N ARG A 42 17.16 9.18 -9.21
CA ARG A 42 16.91 9.44 -7.78
C ARG A 42 16.28 8.24 -7.10
N ASP A 43 15.30 7.60 -7.74
CA ASP A 43 14.65 6.41 -7.21
C ASP A 43 15.63 5.23 -7.17
N ILE A 44 16.48 5.10 -8.19
CA ILE A 44 17.56 4.10 -8.26
C ILE A 44 18.58 4.28 -7.12
N ALA A 45 18.94 5.51 -6.76
CA ALA A 45 19.85 5.76 -5.65
C ALA A 45 19.29 5.24 -4.32
N VAL A 46 17.98 5.42 -4.10
CA VAL A 46 17.29 4.88 -2.93
C VAL A 46 17.23 3.35 -2.98
N LEU A 47 16.84 2.77 -4.12
CA LEU A 47 16.79 1.31 -4.30
C LEU A 47 18.16 0.66 -4.04
N ARG A 48 19.24 1.28 -4.53
CA ARG A 48 20.61 0.82 -4.29
C ARG A 48 20.99 0.91 -2.81
N ALA A 49 20.68 2.02 -2.15
CA ALA A 49 20.98 2.21 -0.72
C ALA A 49 20.25 1.20 0.17
N GLU A 50 19.02 0.85 -0.20
CA GLU A 50 18.18 -0.14 0.50
C GLU A 50 18.47 -1.59 0.06
N GLY A 51 19.41 -1.83 -0.86
CA GLY A 51 19.76 -3.17 -1.34
C GLY A 51 18.69 -3.86 -2.19
N VAL A 52 17.69 -3.12 -2.67
CA VAL A 52 16.57 -3.67 -3.43
C VAL A 52 17.03 -4.05 -4.83
N PRO A 53 16.84 -5.30 -5.29
CA PRO A 53 17.18 -5.70 -6.65
C PRO A 53 16.37 -4.93 -7.69
N TYR A 54 17.05 -4.34 -8.68
CA TYR A 54 16.43 -3.61 -9.78
C TYR A 54 17.21 -3.81 -11.08
N ALA A 55 16.56 -3.60 -12.22
CA ALA A 55 17.21 -3.51 -13.52
C ALA A 55 16.71 -2.27 -14.27
N LEU A 56 17.62 -1.36 -14.59
CA LEU A 56 17.36 -0.26 -15.52
C LEU A 56 17.54 -0.79 -16.94
N LEU A 57 16.51 -0.66 -17.76
CA LEU A 57 16.45 -1.21 -19.11
C LEU A 57 16.32 -0.08 -20.12
N GLU A 58 17.17 -0.10 -21.13
CA GLU A 58 17.02 0.73 -22.32
C GLU A 58 15.84 0.25 -23.17
N ALA A 59 15.35 1.10 -24.09
CA ALA A 59 14.18 0.80 -24.91
C ALA A 59 14.28 -0.53 -25.68
N ASN A 60 15.48 -0.87 -26.16
CA ASN A 60 15.75 -2.13 -26.87
C ASN A 60 15.79 -3.37 -25.97
N GLN A 61 15.94 -3.20 -24.66
CA GLN A 61 15.96 -4.31 -23.68
C GLN A 61 14.57 -4.62 -23.13
N LEU A 62 13.60 -3.73 -23.30
CA LEU A 62 12.23 -3.88 -22.78
C LEU A 62 11.54 -5.15 -23.32
N ALA A 63 11.75 -5.48 -24.60
CA ALA A 63 11.15 -6.67 -25.21
C ALA A 63 11.67 -8.00 -24.60
N ASN A 64 12.87 -8.00 -24.01
CA ASN A 64 13.40 -9.17 -23.30
C ASN A 64 12.70 -9.38 -21.95
N ALA A 65 12.23 -8.30 -21.33
CA ALA A 65 11.50 -8.35 -20.07
C ALA A 65 10.00 -8.60 -20.27
N GLU A 66 9.40 -7.97 -21.30
CA GLU A 66 8.00 -8.13 -21.67
C GLU A 66 7.86 -8.16 -23.20
N PRO A 67 7.75 -9.35 -23.82
CA PRO A 67 7.66 -9.52 -25.27
C PRO A 67 6.53 -8.72 -25.93
N ALA A 68 5.43 -8.46 -25.21
CA ALA A 68 4.33 -7.65 -25.73
C ALA A 68 4.73 -6.20 -26.05
N LEU A 69 5.85 -5.71 -25.50
CA LEU A 69 6.34 -4.34 -25.77
C LEU A 69 7.13 -4.20 -27.07
N ALA A 70 7.45 -5.29 -27.77
CA ALA A 70 8.24 -5.26 -28.99
C ALA A 70 7.69 -4.29 -30.05
N GLY A 71 6.35 -4.23 -30.20
CA GLY A 71 5.69 -3.35 -31.18
C GLY A 71 5.68 -1.86 -30.81
N VAL A 72 5.98 -1.50 -29.56
CA VAL A 72 5.91 -0.12 -29.05
C VAL A 72 7.22 0.41 -28.49
N ALA A 73 8.30 -0.37 -28.56
CA ALA A 73 9.62 0.00 -28.03
C ALA A 73 10.11 1.37 -28.56
N HIS A 74 9.83 1.71 -29.81
CA HIS A 74 10.18 2.99 -30.43
C HIS A 74 9.50 4.22 -29.80
N LYS A 75 8.45 4.04 -28.98
CA LYS A 75 7.75 5.11 -28.26
C LYS A 75 8.23 5.27 -26.82
N LEU A 76 9.19 4.46 -26.40
CA LEU A 76 9.67 4.36 -25.04
C LEU A 76 11.15 4.74 -25.00
N SER A 77 11.56 5.42 -23.94
CA SER A 77 12.96 5.76 -23.70
C SER A 77 13.66 4.73 -22.81
N GLY A 78 12.91 3.82 -22.19
CA GLY A 78 13.43 2.76 -21.33
C GLY A 78 12.43 2.35 -20.24
N GLY A 79 12.91 1.65 -19.23
CA GLY A 79 12.08 1.24 -18.09
C GLY A 79 12.88 0.78 -16.88
N LEU A 80 12.23 0.79 -15.71
CA LEU A 80 12.78 0.30 -14.46
C LEU A 80 12.03 -0.96 -14.05
N ARG A 81 12.74 -2.08 -13.97
CA ARG A 81 12.19 -3.38 -13.57
C ARG A 81 12.53 -3.68 -12.11
N LEU A 82 11.52 -4.07 -11.34
CA LEU A 82 11.65 -4.53 -9.96
C LEU A 82 11.17 -5.98 -9.90
N PRO A 83 12.08 -6.97 -9.99
CA PRO A 83 11.71 -8.38 -10.14
C PRO A 83 10.97 -8.97 -8.92
N ASN A 84 11.18 -8.39 -7.74
CA ASN A 84 10.60 -8.87 -6.49
C ASN A 84 9.33 -8.12 -6.08
N ASP A 85 8.89 -7.16 -6.88
CA ASP A 85 7.66 -6.43 -6.63
C ASP A 85 6.45 -7.28 -7.00
N GLU A 86 5.42 -7.17 -6.18
CA GLU A 86 4.17 -7.91 -6.35
C GLU A 86 3.04 -6.89 -6.53
N THR A 87 2.00 -7.31 -7.24
CA THR A 87 0.74 -6.55 -7.36
C THR A 87 -0.42 -7.41 -6.87
N GLY A 88 -1.51 -6.79 -6.46
CA GLY A 88 -2.71 -7.51 -6.05
C GLY A 88 -3.85 -6.55 -5.71
N ASP A 89 -5.05 -7.09 -5.55
CA ASP A 89 -6.24 -6.32 -5.20
C ASP A 89 -6.25 -6.02 -3.69
N CYS A 90 -6.03 -4.75 -3.32
CA CYS A 90 -5.99 -4.31 -1.94
C CYS A 90 -7.36 -4.39 -1.24
N HIS A 91 -8.46 -4.20 -1.96
CA HIS A 91 -9.80 -4.29 -1.42
C HIS A 91 -10.15 -5.75 -1.10
N LEU A 92 -9.85 -6.67 -2.03
CA LEU A 92 -10.02 -8.10 -1.80
C LEU A 92 -9.14 -8.60 -0.66
N PHE A 93 -7.85 -8.20 -0.65
CA PHE A 93 -6.89 -8.55 0.39
C PHE A 93 -7.39 -8.14 1.79
N THR A 94 -7.77 -6.87 1.97
CA THR A 94 -8.18 -6.35 3.27
C THR A 94 -9.49 -6.99 3.76
N ARG A 95 -10.46 -7.22 2.86
CA ARG A 95 -11.72 -7.90 3.20
C ARG A 95 -11.50 -9.34 3.65
N LEU A 96 -10.66 -10.09 2.93
CA LEU A 96 -10.34 -11.47 3.29
C LEU A 96 -9.56 -11.54 4.61
N LEU A 97 -8.60 -10.65 4.80
CA LEU A 97 -7.83 -10.57 6.04
C LEU A 97 -8.73 -10.24 7.25
N ALA A 98 -9.66 -9.30 7.10
CA ALA A 98 -10.64 -8.98 8.13
C ALA A 98 -11.52 -10.20 8.47
N ALA A 99 -12.00 -10.94 7.46
CA ALA A 99 -12.77 -12.16 7.68
C ALA A 99 -11.97 -13.25 8.40
N MET A 100 -10.68 -13.41 8.08
CA MET A 100 -9.80 -14.35 8.78
C MET A 100 -9.54 -13.95 10.23
N ALA A 101 -9.32 -12.66 10.49
CA ALA A 101 -9.15 -12.12 11.83
C ALA A 101 -10.43 -12.28 12.68
N ALA A 102 -11.60 -12.03 12.08
CA ALA A 102 -12.88 -12.22 12.75
C ALA A 102 -13.08 -13.68 13.20
N LYS A 103 -12.69 -14.65 12.37
CA LYS A 103 -12.68 -16.09 12.75
C LYS A 103 -11.75 -16.41 13.91
N LYS A 104 -10.73 -15.58 14.16
CA LYS A 104 -9.81 -15.70 15.31
C LYS A 104 -10.28 -14.92 16.54
N GLY A 105 -11.50 -14.38 16.52
CA GLY A 105 -12.11 -13.67 17.64
C GLY A 105 -11.90 -12.16 17.65
N VAL A 106 -11.39 -11.57 16.56
CA VAL A 106 -11.30 -10.10 16.44
C VAL A 106 -12.69 -9.52 16.16
N GLU A 107 -13.09 -8.55 16.98
CA GLU A 107 -14.30 -7.76 16.76
C GLU A 107 -13.98 -6.51 15.93
N PHE A 108 -14.61 -6.38 14.76
CA PHE A 108 -14.49 -5.19 13.93
C PHE A 108 -15.70 -4.27 14.12
N ARG A 109 -15.45 -3.04 14.57
CA ARG A 109 -16.48 -2.00 14.69
C ARG A 109 -16.32 -0.98 13.56
N TYR A 110 -17.26 -1.00 12.62
CA TYR A 110 -17.31 -0.05 11.50
C TYR A 110 -18.26 1.11 11.81
N ASN A 111 -18.12 2.22 11.07
CA ASN A 111 -18.93 3.44 11.26
C ASN A 111 -18.88 4.01 12.68
N CYS A 112 -17.80 3.75 13.39
CA CYS A 112 -17.55 4.19 14.75
C CYS A 112 -16.48 5.30 14.70
N SER A 113 -16.90 6.55 14.92
CA SER A 113 -15.98 7.67 15.05
C SER A 113 -15.31 7.60 16.42
N ILE A 114 -13.98 7.69 16.46
CA ILE A 114 -13.27 7.77 17.74
C ILE A 114 -13.28 9.24 18.19
N ASP A 115 -14.05 9.53 19.23
CA ASP A 115 -14.21 10.90 19.74
C ASP A 115 -13.12 11.27 20.74
N ALA A 116 -12.63 10.28 21.51
CA ALA A 116 -11.58 10.50 22.50
C ALA A 116 -10.80 9.21 22.81
N LEU A 117 -9.54 9.38 23.21
CA LEU A 117 -8.77 8.32 23.86
C LEU A 117 -8.97 8.44 25.37
N VAL A 118 -9.44 7.38 26.01
CA VAL A 118 -9.64 7.34 27.46
C VAL A 118 -8.32 7.03 28.14
N ARG A 119 -7.90 7.88 29.07
CA ARG A 119 -6.64 7.76 29.81
C ARG A 119 -6.88 7.40 31.27
N LYS A 120 -6.00 6.57 31.81
CA LYS A 120 -5.91 6.27 33.24
C LYS A 120 -4.47 6.48 33.69
N GLY A 121 -4.22 7.63 34.33
CA GLY A 121 -2.86 8.11 34.58
C GLY A 121 -2.13 8.38 33.26
N ASP A 122 -0.90 7.86 33.14
CA ASP A 122 -0.05 8.04 31.94
C ASP A 122 -0.30 6.99 30.84
N ARG A 123 -1.33 6.14 30.95
CA ARG A 123 -1.64 5.10 29.96
C ARG A 123 -2.99 5.34 29.28
N ILE A 124 -3.07 5.04 27.98
CA ILE A 124 -4.34 4.90 27.26
C ILE A 124 -5.00 3.59 27.69
N ASP A 125 -6.22 3.67 28.23
CA ASP A 125 -6.98 2.52 28.75
C ASP A 125 -8.19 2.17 27.87
N GLY A 126 -8.55 3.06 26.92
CA GLY A 126 -9.68 2.83 26.03
C GLY A 126 -9.85 3.86 24.93
N VAL A 127 -10.90 3.67 24.14
CA VAL A 127 -11.39 4.61 23.13
C VAL A 127 -12.87 4.87 23.35
N SER A 128 -13.29 6.13 23.20
CA SER A 128 -14.68 6.56 23.23
C SER A 128 -15.19 6.70 21.81
N CYS A 129 -16.40 6.18 21.57
CA CYS A 129 -17.09 6.26 20.28
C CYS A 129 -18.58 6.50 20.52
N GLY A 130 -19.04 7.73 20.31
CA GLY A 130 -20.35 8.20 20.73
C GLY A 130 -20.55 8.03 22.24
N SER A 131 -21.64 7.36 22.61
CA SER A 131 -21.95 7.03 24.00
C SER A 131 -21.17 5.82 24.54
N ASP A 132 -20.47 5.08 23.68
CA ASP A 132 -19.83 3.82 24.05
C ASP A 132 -18.36 4.03 24.37
N ILE A 133 -17.92 3.51 25.51
CA ILE A 133 -16.51 3.47 25.90
C ILE A 133 -16.04 2.02 25.83
N THR A 134 -15.02 1.78 25.01
CA THR A 134 -14.37 0.46 24.94
C THR A 134 -13.03 0.53 25.65
N THR A 135 -12.93 -0.16 26.79
CA THR A 135 -11.68 -0.28 27.55
C THR A 135 -11.00 -1.61 27.25
N SER A 136 -9.70 -1.55 26.94
CA SER A 136 -8.85 -2.72 26.70
C SER A 136 -7.43 -2.37 27.10
N SER A 137 -6.73 -3.35 27.69
CA SER A 137 -5.35 -3.21 28.14
C SER A 137 -4.35 -2.98 27.00
N ARG A 138 -4.74 -3.20 25.73
CA ARG A 138 -3.96 -2.86 24.53
C ARG A 138 -4.89 -2.38 23.41
N ASN A 139 -4.74 -1.13 23.00
CA ASN A 139 -5.47 -0.53 21.88
C ASN A 139 -4.48 -0.14 20.77
N VAL A 140 -4.77 -0.57 19.54
CA VAL A 140 -4.07 -0.09 18.33
C VAL A 140 -5.14 0.54 17.44
N SER A 141 -5.15 1.88 17.37
CA SER A 141 -6.07 2.62 16.51
C SER A 141 -5.38 2.89 15.16
N HIS A 142 -5.89 2.31 14.08
CA HIS A 142 -5.49 2.65 12.72
C HIS A 142 -6.52 3.59 12.10
N HIS A 143 -6.14 4.86 11.88
CA HIS A 143 -6.96 5.83 11.17
C HIS A 143 -6.41 5.98 9.75
N ALA A 144 -7.16 5.53 8.73
CA ALA A 144 -6.90 5.96 7.36
C ALA A 144 -7.43 7.40 7.23
N LEU A 145 -6.63 8.33 6.70
CA LEU A 145 -7.03 9.73 6.51
C LEU A 145 -8.22 9.82 5.53
N LEU A 146 -9.45 9.75 6.06
CA LEU A 146 -10.62 10.31 5.40
C LEU A 146 -10.59 11.82 5.67
N SER A 147 -10.01 12.57 4.73
CA SER A 147 -10.10 14.04 4.74
C SER A 147 -11.57 14.43 4.56
N GLN A 148 -12.26 14.67 5.69
CA GLN A 148 -13.51 15.42 5.66
C GLN A 148 -13.16 16.87 5.32
N ARG A 149 -13.36 17.25 4.05
CA ARG A 149 -13.46 18.66 3.69
C ARG A 149 -14.81 19.18 4.17
N HIS A 150 -14.87 19.62 5.42
CA HIS A 150 -15.81 20.64 5.82
C HIS A 150 -15.26 21.99 5.36
N SER A 151 -15.72 22.47 4.19
CA SER A 151 -15.65 23.88 3.84
C SER A 151 -17.04 24.47 3.99
N SER A 152 -17.28 25.01 5.18
CA SER A 152 -18.25 26.08 5.39
C SER A 152 -17.82 27.27 4.54
N GLY A 153 -18.72 27.77 3.69
CA GLY A 153 -18.46 28.95 2.86
C GLY A 153 -19.72 29.38 2.13
N CYS A 154 -20.44 30.33 2.73
CA CYS A 154 -21.57 31.03 2.15
C CYS A 154 -21.33 31.47 0.70
N VAL A 155 -22.31 31.24 -0.17
CA VAL A 155 -22.61 32.18 -1.26
C VAL A 155 -24.12 32.36 -1.26
N ASN A 156 -24.54 33.53 -0.77
CA ASN A 156 -25.91 33.99 -0.80
C ASN A 156 -26.25 34.40 -2.23
N CYS A 157 -27.47 34.10 -2.65
CA CYS A 157 -28.08 34.62 -3.87
C CYS A 157 -28.14 36.15 -3.84
N GLN A 158 -27.55 36.81 -4.85
CA GLN A 158 -28.10 37.92 -5.64
C GLN A 158 -27.06 38.41 -6.65
#